data_AF-A0A2D6D737-F1
#
_entry.id   AF-A0A2D6D737-F1
#
_cell.length_a   1.000
_cell.length_b   1.000
_cell.length_c   1.000
_cell.angle_alpha   90.00
_cell.angle_beta   90.00
_cell.angle_gamma   90.00
#
_symmetry.space_group_name_H-M   'P 1'
#
loop_
_entity.id
_entity.type
_entity.pdbx_description
1 polymer ?
#
loop_
_entity_poly.entity_id
_entity_poly.type
_entity_poly.pdbx_seq_one_letter_code
_entity_poly.pdbx_strand_id
1 'polypeptide(L)'
;MKILVISSIPTHPQDYGAKIRIYNLLLSLKSSGNQIHFLYNDMEWLGRGFRTKRINQKADLKKMNLCWDKFYYVSGFSFYQIVFNFIDRSIGQAGIFLKKVFPLAYKKIKPFFHVSILNFSVDRWYRSNLDTFIKKLIKKEKFDMVIVEYVFLSKALDNFDNKVLKVIDTHDVFTNRQKIFEKINMELDWFYTSAEEEAKGLNRADVIMAIQDKEKEFFLKITKKKVITVGHLTTLRKPEWETEGQKGILFVGSGNPYNKQGINFFINEVFPVIQANIPEVKLILAGKISELVGNFDDCTRLGVVNDLELVYNSARVVINPVQMGTGLKIKSIEALGYAKPLVTTSHSAAGLEAGAGKAFLIADTVKDFANSIIKIFSSDELSRELSDNAYNFAKKYNDDNLAKLRKLVS
;
A
#
# COMPACT_ATOMS: atom_id res chain seq x y z
N MET A 1 7.11 0.93 26.49
CA MET A 1 6.14 -0.20 26.56
C MET A 1 6.69 -1.42 25.83
N LYS A 2 6.17 -2.61 26.16
CA LYS A 2 6.32 -3.83 25.36
C LYS A 2 5.11 -4.01 24.45
N ILE A 3 5.34 -3.93 23.14
CA ILE A 3 4.30 -3.93 22.11
C ILE A 3 4.39 -5.23 21.30
N LEU A 4 3.31 -6.01 21.27
CA LEU A 4 3.17 -7.13 20.34
C LEU A 4 2.52 -6.66 19.04
N VAL A 5 3.14 -6.98 17.91
CA VAL A 5 2.59 -6.69 16.58
C VAL A 5 2.28 -8.01 15.90
N ILE A 6 1.05 -8.15 15.40
CA ILE A 6 0.57 -9.37 14.74
C ILE A 6 0.23 -9.02 13.30
N SER A 7 0.97 -9.60 12.37
CA SER A 7 0.85 -9.27 10.94
C SER A 7 0.94 -10.49 10.05
N SER A 8 0.17 -10.50 8.97
CA SER A 8 0.34 -11.42 7.84
C SER A 8 1.11 -10.80 6.67
N ILE A 9 1.55 -9.54 6.82
CA ILE A 9 2.43 -8.86 5.89
C ILE A 9 3.83 -8.78 6.52
N PRO A 10 4.86 -9.35 5.88
CA PRO A 10 6.22 -9.27 6.41
C PRO A 10 6.75 -7.84 6.28
N THR A 11 7.67 -7.42 7.15
CA THR A 11 8.30 -6.10 7.04
C THR A 11 9.48 -6.07 6.06
N HIS A 12 9.93 -7.24 5.61
CA HIS A 12 11.05 -7.40 4.68
C HIS A 12 10.68 -8.33 3.50
N PRO A 13 11.25 -8.09 2.30
CA PRO A 13 11.89 -6.85 1.87
C PRO A 13 10.88 -5.69 1.81
N GLN A 14 11.36 -4.45 1.74
CA GLN A 14 10.54 -3.22 1.68
C GLN A 14 10.11 -2.89 0.24
N ASP A 15 9.50 -3.85 -0.44
CA ASP A 15 9.16 -3.80 -1.88
C ASP A 15 7.68 -3.51 -2.17
N TYR A 16 6.89 -3.26 -1.12
CA TYR A 16 5.46 -2.99 -1.22
C TYR A 16 4.99 -2.02 -0.13
N GLY A 17 4.06 -1.14 -0.46
CA GLY A 17 3.64 -0.04 0.41
C GLY A 17 3.16 -0.48 1.80
N ALA A 18 2.40 -1.58 1.91
CA ALA A 18 1.98 -2.13 3.21
C ALA A 18 3.18 -2.59 4.06
N LYS A 19 4.20 -3.22 3.45
CA LYS A 19 5.42 -3.64 4.16
C LYS A 19 6.21 -2.45 4.67
N ILE A 20 6.37 -1.42 3.82
CA ILE A 20 7.05 -0.16 4.15
C ILE A 20 6.32 0.55 5.29
N ARG A 21 4.98 0.60 5.25
CA ARG A 21 4.16 1.21 6.30
C ARG A 21 4.44 0.55 7.66
N ILE A 22 4.29 -0.77 7.73
CA ILE A 22 4.51 -1.52 8.97
C ILE A 22 5.94 -1.30 9.44
N TYR A 23 6.93 -1.44 8.55
CA TYR A 23 8.33 -1.24 8.90
C TYR A 23 8.59 0.15 9.50
N ASN A 24 8.19 1.24 8.84
CA ASN A 24 8.46 2.61 9.29
C ASN A 24 7.69 2.99 10.56
N LEU A 25 6.44 2.53 10.69
CA LEU A 25 5.64 2.72 11.89
C LEU A 25 6.31 2.05 13.10
N LEU A 26 6.67 0.78 12.97
CA LEU A 26 7.28 0.01 14.06
C LEU A 26 8.69 0.50 14.40
N LEU A 27 9.46 0.90 13.39
CA LEU A 27 10.77 1.52 13.61
C LEU A 27 10.63 2.81 14.43
N SER A 28 9.62 3.64 14.13
CA SER A 28 9.36 4.88 14.88
C SER A 28 8.94 4.61 16.32
N LEU A 29 8.12 3.58 16.55
CA LEU A 29 7.77 3.12 17.90
C LEU A 29 8.99 2.63 18.67
N LYS A 30 9.84 1.81 18.02
CA LYS A 30 11.09 1.30 18.59
C LYS A 30 12.06 2.43 18.95
N SER A 31 12.28 3.38 18.04
CA SER A 31 13.13 4.55 18.25
C SER A 31 12.63 5.47 19.37
N SER A 32 11.35 5.38 19.73
CA SER A 32 10.78 6.07 20.89
C SER A 32 10.93 5.29 22.21
N GLY A 33 11.78 4.26 22.25
CA GLY A 33 12.09 3.48 23.46
C GLY A 33 11.17 2.28 23.73
N ASN A 34 10.33 1.88 22.77
CA ASN A 34 9.47 0.71 22.93
C ASN A 34 10.15 -0.58 22.50
N GLN A 35 9.80 -1.70 23.16
CA GLN A 35 10.21 -3.04 22.76
C GLN A 35 9.19 -3.61 21.78
N ILE A 36 9.63 -3.95 20.57
CA ILE A 36 8.79 -4.47 19.50
C ILE A 36 8.94 -5.98 19.39
N HIS A 37 7.85 -6.67 19.69
CA HIS A 37 7.70 -8.11 19.51
C HIS A 37 6.88 -8.35 18.24
N PHE A 38 7.50 -8.87 17.18
CA PHE A 38 6.83 -9.05 15.90
C PHE A 38 6.43 -10.52 15.68
N LEU A 39 5.13 -10.78 15.62
CA LEU A 39 4.55 -12.08 15.29
C LEU A 39 4.11 -12.08 13.83
N TYR A 40 4.92 -12.72 12.97
CA TYR A 40 4.57 -12.95 11.57
C TYR A 40 3.70 -14.20 11.46
N ASN A 41 2.42 -14.00 11.14
CA ASN A 41 1.46 -15.05 10.80
C ASN A 41 1.50 -15.28 9.28
N ASP A 42 2.32 -16.24 8.85
CA ASP A 42 2.49 -16.58 7.44
C ASP A 42 1.22 -17.23 6.90
N MET A 43 0.44 -16.37 6.25
CA MET A 43 -0.71 -16.75 5.45
C MET A 43 -0.19 -17.07 4.06
N GLU A 44 0.43 -18.24 3.90
CA GLU A 44 0.62 -18.83 2.59
C GLU A 44 -0.74 -18.72 1.87
N TRP A 45 -0.77 -17.98 0.75
CA TRP A 45 -1.93 -17.85 -0.15
C TRP A 45 -2.93 -16.69 0.10
N LEU A 46 -2.49 -15.43 0.18
CA LEU A 46 -3.34 -14.37 -0.37
C LEU A 46 -3.27 -14.46 -1.91
N GLY A 47 -4.32 -15.01 -2.53
CA GLY A 47 -4.37 -15.44 -3.93
C GLY A 47 -3.95 -14.40 -4.98
N ARG A 48 -3.61 -14.90 -6.19
CA ARG A 48 -3.23 -14.26 -7.48
C ARG A 48 -2.41 -12.93 -7.48
N GLY A 49 -2.71 -11.94 -6.66
CA GLY A 49 -2.03 -10.64 -6.56
C GLY A 49 -0.76 -10.62 -5.71
N PHE A 50 -0.67 -11.47 -4.67
CA PHE A 50 0.55 -11.67 -3.88
C PHE A 50 1.28 -12.96 -4.27
N ARG A 51 1.37 -13.24 -5.59
CA ARG A 51 2.40 -14.15 -6.11
C ARG A 51 3.77 -13.46 -5.96
N THR A 52 4.23 -13.33 -4.73
CA THR A 52 5.65 -13.29 -4.47
C THR A 52 6.18 -14.65 -4.93
N LYS A 53 6.69 -14.74 -6.17
CA LYS A 53 7.68 -15.78 -6.54
C LYS A 53 8.56 -15.92 -5.30
N ARG A 54 8.60 -17.09 -4.66
CA ARG A 54 9.36 -17.41 -3.45
C ARG A 54 10.51 -16.42 -3.28
N ILE A 55 10.24 -15.30 -2.60
CA ILE A 55 11.30 -14.44 -2.11
C ILE A 55 12.07 -15.34 -1.15
N ASN A 56 13.36 -15.09 -0.98
CA ASN A 56 14.23 -15.94 -0.20
C ASN A 56 13.76 -15.96 1.27
N GLN A 57 12.72 -16.75 1.57
CA GLN A 57 11.89 -16.68 2.77
C GLN A 57 12.78 -16.81 4.00
N LYS A 58 13.82 -17.65 3.92
CA LYS A 58 14.84 -17.78 4.97
C LYS A 58 15.63 -16.49 5.19
N ALA A 59 16.07 -15.81 4.14
CA ALA A 59 16.83 -14.56 4.26
C ALA A 59 15.98 -13.43 4.83
N ASP A 60 14.71 -13.31 4.40
CA ASP A 60 13.82 -12.25 4.89
C ASP A 60 13.36 -12.51 6.33
N LEU A 61 13.06 -13.77 6.67
CA LEU A 61 12.80 -14.16 8.07
C LEU A 61 14.01 -13.84 8.95
N LYS A 62 15.24 -14.09 8.48
CA LYS A 62 16.47 -13.73 9.20
C LYS A 62 16.59 -12.21 9.39
N LYS A 63 16.30 -11.41 8.37
CA LYS A 63 16.31 -9.94 8.46
C LYS A 63 15.28 -9.44 9.47
N MET A 64 14.05 -9.97 9.45
CA MET A 64 13.03 -9.63 10.45
C MET A 64 13.44 -10.03 11.86
N ASN A 65 14.04 -11.21 12.03
CA ASN A 65 14.54 -11.67 13.33
C ASN A 65 15.66 -10.78 13.89
N LEU A 66 16.50 -10.19 13.03
CA LEU A 66 17.55 -9.26 13.45
C LEU A 66 17.02 -7.84 13.70
N CYS A 67 15.90 -7.47 13.08
CA CYS A 67 15.35 -6.11 13.12
C CYS A 67 14.51 -5.85 14.39
N TRP A 68 13.72 -6.82 14.84
CA TRP A 68 12.78 -6.68 15.95
C TRP A 68 13.33 -7.25 17.25
N ASP A 69 12.92 -6.70 18.40
CA ASP A 69 13.44 -7.11 19.72
C ASP A 69 13.17 -8.59 20.01
N LYS A 70 11.99 -9.06 19.61
CA LYS A 70 11.70 -10.49 19.45
C LYS A 70 10.91 -10.73 18.19
N PHE A 71 11.21 -11.83 17.52
CA PHE A 71 10.52 -12.25 16.31
C PHE A 71 9.92 -13.65 16.52
N TYR A 72 8.66 -13.79 16.14
CA TYR A 72 7.92 -15.04 16.17
C TYR A 72 7.38 -15.33 14.79
N TYR A 73 7.43 -16.61 14.42
CA TYR A 73 6.96 -17.10 13.14
C TYR A 73 5.91 -18.18 13.38
N VAL A 74 4.72 -17.97 12.81
CA VAL A 74 3.66 -18.97 12.78
C VAL A 74 3.32 -19.25 11.33
N SER A 75 3.61 -20.47 10.88
CA SER A 75 3.07 -21.00 9.64
C SER A 75 1.93 -21.97 9.94
N GLY A 76 1.03 -22.13 8.98
CA GLY A 76 -0.04 -23.12 9.08
C GLY A 76 -0.61 -23.46 7.72
N PHE A 77 -0.91 -24.74 7.50
CA PHE A 77 -1.69 -25.19 6.36
C PHE A 77 -3.16 -25.25 6.76
N SER A 78 -4.06 -24.59 6.01
CA SER A 78 -5.50 -24.77 6.17
C SER A 78 -6.03 -25.66 5.05
N PHE A 79 -6.38 -26.90 5.37
CA PHE A 79 -6.93 -27.87 4.43
C PHE A 79 -8.25 -27.36 3.80
N TYR A 80 -9.11 -26.73 4.59
CA TYR A 80 -10.33 -26.07 4.12
C TYR A 80 -10.04 -24.98 3.08
N GLN A 81 -8.96 -24.23 3.25
CA GLN A 81 -8.56 -23.21 2.28
C GLN A 81 -8.08 -23.84 0.96
N ILE A 82 -7.38 -24.98 0.99
CA ILE A 82 -6.95 -25.68 -0.23
C ILE A 82 -8.15 -26.14 -1.04
N VAL A 83 -9.11 -26.80 -0.40
CA VAL A 83 -10.35 -27.28 -1.04
C VAL A 83 -11.14 -26.10 -1.61
N PHE A 84 -11.30 -25.02 -0.82
CA PHE A 84 -11.97 -23.81 -1.28
C PHE A 84 -11.27 -23.17 -2.48
N ASN A 85 -9.95 -23.01 -2.40
CA ASN A 85 -9.15 -22.42 -3.47
C ASN A 85 -9.16 -23.27 -4.74
N PHE A 86 -9.26 -24.60 -4.60
CA PHE A 86 -9.43 -25.51 -5.72
C PHE A 86 -10.79 -25.29 -6.38
N ILE A 87 -11.86 -25.20 -5.59
CA ILE A 87 -13.23 -24.90 -6.06
C ILE A 87 -13.27 -23.53 -6.75
N ASP A 88 -12.73 -22.49 -6.11
CA ASP A 88 -12.68 -21.11 -6.63
C ASP A 88 -11.84 -21.01 -7.92
N ARG A 89 -10.70 -21.72 -8.01
CA ARG A 89 -9.93 -21.82 -9.26
C ARG A 89 -10.71 -22.51 -10.36
N SER A 90 -11.44 -23.57 -10.04
CA SER A 90 -12.21 -24.35 -11.01
C SER A 90 -13.37 -23.53 -11.57
N ILE A 91 -14.07 -22.81 -10.69
CA ILE A 91 -15.17 -21.92 -11.07
C ILE A 91 -14.64 -20.69 -11.83
N GLY A 92 -13.52 -20.12 -11.41
CA GLY A 92 -12.88 -19.02 -12.12
C GLY A 92 -12.40 -19.42 -13.52
N GLN A 93 -11.85 -20.62 -13.71
CA GLN A 93 -11.47 -21.13 -15.04
C GLN A 93 -12.69 -21.38 -15.92
N ALA A 94 -13.76 -21.95 -15.38
CA ALA A 94 -15.04 -22.10 -16.08
C ALA A 94 -15.62 -20.74 -16.51
N GLY A 95 -15.54 -19.72 -15.64
CA GLY A 95 -15.95 -18.36 -15.94
C GLY A 95 -15.12 -17.71 -17.05
N ILE A 96 -13.79 -17.92 -17.06
CA ILE A 96 -12.91 -17.42 -18.14
C ILE A 96 -13.23 -18.10 -19.47
N PHE A 97 -13.45 -19.42 -19.47
CA PHE A 97 -13.85 -20.17 -20.65
C PHE A 97 -15.20 -19.67 -21.20
N LEU A 98 -16.21 -19.52 -20.34
CA LEU A 98 -17.53 -18.99 -20.74
C LEU A 98 -17.47 -17.54 -21.22
N LYS A 99 -16.64 -16.67 -20.61
CA LYS A 99 -16.40 -15.31 -21.10
C LYS A 99 -15.82 -15.29 -22.51
N LYS A 100 -14.96 -16.27 -22.85
CA LYS A 100 -14.31 -16.38 -24.16
C LYS A 100 -15.22 -16.97 -25.24
N VAL A 101 -16.04 -17.96 -24.89
CA VAL A 101 -16.88 -18.70 -25.85
C VAL A 101 -18.29 -18.11 -25.97
N PHE A 102 -18.86 -17.58 -24.89
CA PHE A 102 -20.24 -17.07 -24.86
C PHE A 102 -20.36 -15.72 -24.11
N PRO A 103 -19.86 -14.60 -24.67
CA PRO A 103 -19.75 -13.32 -23.96
C PRO A 103 -21.10 -12.72 -23.52
N LEU A 104 -22.17 -12.92 -24.29
CA LEU A 104 -23.52 -12.45 -23.96
C LEU A 104 -24.18 -13.29 -22.85
N ALA A 105 -23.98 -14.62 -22.87
CA ALA A 105 -24.44 -15.50 -21.81
C ALA A 105 -23.65 -15.26 -20.51
N TYR A 106 -22.32 -15.10 -20.63
CA TYR A 106 -21.43 -14.73 -19.52
C TYR A 106 -21.89 -13.44 -18.83
N LYS A 107 -22.28 -12.38 -19.56
CA LYS A 107 -22.84 -11.16 -18.93
C LYS A 107 -24.07 -11.43 -18.07
N LYS A 108 -24.93 -12.39 -18.45
CA LYS A 108 -26.13 -12.77 -17.69
C LYS A 108 -25.82 -13.66 -16.47
N ILE A 109 -24.82 -14.53 -16.57
CA ILE A 109 -24.46 -15.51 -15.53
C ILE A 109 -23.22 -15.10 -14.70
N LYS A 110 -22.56 -13.98 -15.02
CA LYS A 110 -21.43 -13.40 -14.27
C LYS A 110 -21.66 -13.38 -12.75
N PRO A 111 -22.86 -13.05 -12.23
CA PRO A 111 -23.12 -13.09 -10.79
C PRO A 111 -22.97 -14.49 -10.16
N PHE A 112 -23.21 -15.56 -10.93
CA PHE A 112 -23.10 -16.95 -10.45
C PHE A 112 -21.66 -17.49 -10.48
N PHE A 113 -20.78 -16.92 -11.33
CA PHE A 113 -19.35 -17.27 -11.37
C PHE A 113 -18.51 -16.49 -10.35
N HIS A 114 -19.00 -15.35 -9.89
CA HIS A 114 -18.55 -14.78 -8.63
C HIS A 114 -19.21 -15.57 -7.52
N VAL A 115 -18.58 -16.69 -7.11
CA VAL A 115 -19.10 -17.58 -6.05
C VAL A 115 -19.53 -16.76 -4.84
N SER A 116 -20.83 -16.49 -4.79
CA SER A 116 -21.54 -15.71 -3.79
C SER A 116 -22.08 -16.63 -2.69
N ILE A 117 -21.40 -17.75 -2.41
CA ILE A 117 -21.96 -18.84 -1.59
C ILE A 117 -21.13 -19.14 -0.34
N LEU A 118 -19.96 -18.53 -0.13
CA LEU A 118 -19.15 -18.83 1.06
C LEU A 118 -18.64 -17.55 1.73
N ASN A 119 -19.32 -17.15 2.81
CA ASN A 119 -18.98 -16.25 3.92
C ASN A 119 -18.08 -15.02 3.65
N PHE A 120 -18.72 -13.84 3.64
CA PHE A 120 -18.15 -12.48 3.72
C PHE A 120 -17.51 -12.15 5.07
N SER A 121 -17.25 -13.15 5.92
CA SER A 121 -16.86 -12.86 7.30
C SER A 121 -15.48 -12.22 7.38
N VAL A 122 -15.36 -11.20 8.24
CA VAL A 122 -14.08 -10.56 8.56
C VAL A 122 -13.06 -11.56 9.12
N ASP A 123 -13.54 -12.64 9.74
CA ASP A 123 -12.70 -13.67 10.37
C ASP A 123 -12.26 -14.77 9.41
N ARG A 124 -12.63 -14.69 8.13
CA ARG A 124 -12.42 -15.77 7.15
C ARG A 124 -10.98 -16.26 7.09
N TRP A 125 -10.03 -15.35 7.25
CA TRP A 125 -8.60 -15.63 7.14
C TRP A 125 -7.93 -15.87 8.49
N TYR A 126 -8.69 -15.80 9.57
CA TYR A 126 -8.17 -16.05 10.90
C TYR A 126 -8.09 -17.56 11.19
N ARG A 127 -6.90 -18.04 11.58
CA ARG A 127 -6.65 -19.47 11.86
C ARG A 127 -6.56 -19.72 13.36
N SER A 128 -7.16 -20.81 13.84
CA SER A 128 -7.19 -21.17 15.27
C SER A 128 -5.82 -21.54 15.86
N ASN A 129 -4.84 -21.94 15.04
CA ASN A 129 -3.47 -22.16 15.50
C ASN A 129 -2.81 -20.86 15.99
N LEU A 130 -3.22 -19.70 15.44
CA LEU A 130 -2.76 -18.39 15.89
C LEU A 130 -3.22 -18.11 17.33
N ASP A 131 -4.47 -18.41 17.69
CA ASP A 131 -4.96 -18.30 19.09
C ASP A 131 -4.10 -19.13 20.04
N THR A 132 -3.79 -20.36 19.65
CA THR A 132 -2.99 -21.27 20.48
C THR A 132 -1.59 -20.71 20.72
N PHE A 133 -0.99 -20.12 19.68
CA PHE A 133 0.32 -19.48 19.79
C PHE A 133 0.27 -18.22 20.67
N ILE A 134 -0.68 -17.33 20.42
CA ILE A 134 -0.87 -16.09 21.20
C ILE A 134 -1.09 -16.42 22.68
N LYS A 135 -1.95 -17.39 23.00
CA LYS A 135 -2.19 -17.81 24.39
C LYS A 135 -0.93 -18.35 25.07
N LYS A 136 -0.07 -19.07 24.34
CA LYS A 136 1.25 -19.50 24.87
C LYS A 136 2.18 -18.32 25.08
N LEU A 137 2.13 -17.31 24.21
CA LEU A 137 2.97 -16.13 24.30
C LEU A 137 2.58 -15.24 25.49
N ILE A 138 1.29 -14.96 25.67
CA ILE A 138 0.75 -14.16 26.79
C ILE A 138 1.06 -14.79 28.16
N LYS A 139 1.16 -16.13 28.24
CA LYS A 139 1.60 -16.82 29.46
C LYS A 139 3.08 -16.59 29.80
N LYS A 140 3.91 -16.33 28.80
CA LYS A 140 5.37 -16.13 28.96
C LYS A 140 5.73 -14.66 29.12
N GLU A 141 4.93 -13.78 28.50
CA GLU A 141 5.25 -12.35 28.38
C GLU A 141 4.02 -11.49 28.64
N LYS A 142 4.21 -10.42 29.41
CA LYS A 142 3.22 -9.36 29.56
C LYS A 142 3.45 -8.29 28.50
N PHE A 143 2.40 -7.91 27.79
CA PHE A 143 2.40 -6.83 26.81
C PHE A 143 1.55 -5.68 27.33
N ASP A 144 1.99 -4.45 27.08
CA ASP A 144 1.22 -3.25 27.40
C ASP A 144 0.25 -2.91 26.25
N MET A 145 0.63 -3.30 25.03
CA MET A 145 -0.11 -3.02 23.81
C MET A 145 -0.01 -4.17 22.81
N VAL A 146 -1.09 -4.38 22.05
CA VAL A 146 -1.10 -5.22 20.85
C VAL A 146 -1.57 -4.40 19.64
N ILE A 147 -0.82 -4.49 18.55
CA ILE A 147 -1.17 -3.92 17.24
C ILE A 147 -1.44 -5.07 16.29
N VAL A 148 -2.60 -5.04 15.62
CA VAL A 148 -2.94 -5.99 14.56
C VAL A 148 -2.97 -5.27 13.22
N GLU A 149 -2.28 -5.83 12.24
CA GLU A 149 -2.26 -5.33 10.86
C GLU A 149 -3.44 -5.92 10.09
N TYR A 150 -4.26 -5.05 9.49
CA TYR A 150 -5.50 -5.34 8.79
C TYR A 150 -6.67 -5.86 9.65
N VAL A 151 -7.89 -5.45 9.28
CA VAL A 151 -9.11 -5.80 10.00
C VAL A 151 -9.40 -7.32 10.02
N PHE A 152 -8.97 -8.08 9.02
CA PHE A 152 -9.21 -9.53 8.98
C PHE A 152 -8.38 -10.35 9.98
N LEU A 153 -7.33 -9.76 10.58
CA LEU A 153 -6.61 -10.36 11.70
C LEU A 153 -7.15 -9.92 13.06
N SER A 154 -8.14 -9.01 13.10
CA SER A 154 -8.63 -8.39 14.34
C SER A 154 -9.10 -9.38 15.40
N LYS A 155 -9.51 -10.59 15.01
CA LYS A 155 -9.87 -11.68 15.95
C LYS A 155 -8.73 -12.06 16.91
N ALA A 156 -7.47 -11.78 16.56
CA ALA A 156 -6.33 -11.93 17.47
C ALA A 156 -6.53 -11.15 18.78
N LEU A 157 -7.19 -9.99 18.71
CA LEU A 157 -7.43 -9.09 19.85
C LEU A 157 -8.34 -9.69 20.92
N ASP A 158 -9.14 -10.70 20.57
CA ASP A 158 -10.04 -11.41 21.50
C ASP A 158 -9.24 -12.25 22.53
N ASN A 159 -7.94 -12.48 22.30
CA ASN A 159 -7.06 -13.20 23.25
C ASN A 159 -6.51 -12.32 24.38
N PHE A 160 -6.70 -11.00 24.31
CA PHE A 160 -6.12 -10.05 25.27
C PHE A 160 -7.21 -9.52 26.20
N ASP A 161 -6.86 -9.33 27.47
CA ASP A 161 -7.76 -8.70 28.44
C ASP A 161 -7.84 -7.17 28.24
N ASN A 162 -8.54 -6.48 29.14
CA ASN A 162 -8.74 -5.02 29.08
C ASN A 162 -7.54 -4.21 29.61
N LYS A 163 -6.48 -4.84 30.10
CA LYS A 163 -5.27 -4.16 30.58
C LYS A 163 -4.28 -3.89 29.44
N VAL A 164 -4.42 -4.59 28.33
CA VAL A 164 -3.60 -4.43 27.12
C VAL A 164 -4.32 -3.49 26.16
N LEU A 165 -3.66 -2.41 25.73
CA LEU A 165 -4.24 -1.52 24.71
C LEU A 165 -4.31 -2.24 23.35
N LYS A 166 -5.52 -2.31 22.77
CA LYS A 166 -5.77 -3.01 21.50
C LYS A 166 -5.87 -2.02 20.34
N VAL A 167 -4.97 -2.15 19.38
CA VAL A 167 -4.90 -1.27 18.21
C VAL A 167 -5.04 -2.07 16.92
N ILE A 168 -5.81 -1.54 15.97
CA ILE A 168 -5.82 -2.03 14.58
C ILE A 168 -5.22 -0.96 13.68
N ASP A 169 -4.20 -1.32 12.89
CA ASP A 169 -3.80 -0.55 11.71
C ASP A 169 -4.59 -1.09 10.51
N THR A 170 -5.46 -0.27 9.92
CA THR A 170 -6.48 -0.78 8.99
C THR A 170 -5.94 -1.08 7.60
N HIS A 171 -4.91 -0.34 7.15
CA HIS A 171 -4.37 -0.29 5.78
C HIS A 171 -5.33 0.14 4.67
N ASP A 172 -6.60 -0.21 4.79
CA ASP A 172 -7.57 -0.21 3.71
C ASP A 172 -9.00 -0.23 4.29
N VAL A 173 -9.96 0.41 3.59
CA VAL A 173 -11.41 0.22 3.83
C VAL A 173 -11.93 -0.93 2.98
N PHE A 174 -12.41 -2.02 3.57
CA PHE A 174 -12.86 -3.23 2.85
C PHE A 174 -14.36 -3.30 2.58
N THR A 175 -15.15 -2.42 3.19
CA THR A 175 -16.61 -2.35 2.98
C THR A 175 -16.94 -2.17 1.51
N ASN A 176 -17.73 -3.11 0.98
CA ASN A 176 -18.37 -3.01 -0.33
C ASN A 176 -17.43 -2.73 -1.51
N ARG A 177 -16.12 -3.06 -1.41
CA ARG A 177 -15.16 -2.84 -2.50
C ARG A 177 -15.63 -3.43 -3.82
N GLN A 178 -16.29 -4.59 -3.79
CA GLN A 178 -16.81 -5.27 -4.98
C GLN A 178 -17.67 -4.35 -5.86
N LYS A 179 -18.48 -3.49 -5.24
CA LYS A 179 -19.35 -2.54 -5.97
C LYS A 179 -18.53 -1.47 -6.70
N ILE A 180 -17.38 -1.09 -6.14
CA ILE A 180 -16.45 -0.13 -6.78
C ILE A 180 -15.81 -0.78 -7.99
N PHE A 181 -15.26 -1.99 -7.83
CA PHE A 181 -14.61 -2.75 -8.91
C PHE A 181 -15.58 -3.10 -10.05
N GLU A 182 -16.83 -3.45 -9.73
CA GLU A 182 -17.88 -3.69 -10.72
C GLU A 182 -18.22 -2.45 -11.54
N LYS A 183 -18.35 -1.28 -10.91
CA LYS A 183 -18.67 -0.01 -11.60
C LYS A 183 -17.61 0.40 -12.61
N ILE A 184 -16.35 0.11 -12.32
CA ILE A 184 -15.21 0.44 -13.19
C ILE A 184 -14.77 -0.72 -14.08
N ASN A 185 -15.55 -1.81 -14.13
CA ASN A 185 -15.31 -3.00 -14.94
C ASN A 185 -13.90 -3.63 -14.72
N MET A 186 -13.42 -3.60 -13.48
CA MET A 186 -12.13 -4.17 -13.08
C MET A 186 -12.31 -5.49 -12.33
N GLU A 187 -11.26 -6.34 -12.35
CA GLU A 187 -11.26 -7.57 -11.55
C GLU A 187 -11.27 -7.23 -10.05
N LEU A 188 -12.01 -8.01 -9.27
CA LEU A 188 -12.17 -7.82 -7.84
C LEU A 188 -10.83 -7.86 -7.11
N ASP A 189 -10.70 -6.97 -6.12
CA ASP A 189 -9.60 -7.01 -5.15
C ASP A 189 -9.63 -8.31 -4.34
N TRP A 190 -8.49 -8.66 -3.77
CA TRP A 190 -8.25 -9.92 -3.05
C TRP A 190 -9.10 -10.10 -1.78
N PHE A 191 -9.63 -9.02 -1.19
CA PHE A 191 -10.51 -9.05 -0.02
C PHE A 191 -11.62 -8.00 -0.12
N TYR A 192 -12.81 -8.33 0.35
CA TYR A 192 -13.85 -7.37 0.65
C TYR A 192 -14.83 -7.96 1.67
N THR A 193 -15.57 -7.10 2.35
CA THR A 193 -16.60 -7.51 3.31
C THR A 193 -17.73 -6.48 3.37
N SER A 194 -18.75 -6.74 4.20
CA SER A 194 -19.84 -5.79 4.43
C SER A 194 -19.45 -4.76 5.49
N ALA A 195 -20.24 -3.68 5.62
CA ALA A 195 -20.01 -2.68 6.66
C ALA A 195 -20.14 -3.29 8.06
N GLU A 196 -21.08 -4.23 8.22
CA GLU A 196 -21.36 -4.92 9.48
C GLU A 196 -20.21 -5.83 9.91
N GLU A 197 -19.63 -6.59 8.97
CA GLU A 197 -18.48 -7.46 9.26
C GLU A 197 -17.19 -6.65 9.44
N GLU A 198 -16.96 -5.58 8.68
CA GLU A 198 -15.83 -4.68 8.94
C GLU A 198 -15.97 -4.01 10.32
N ALA A 199 -17.16 -3.51 10.66
CA ALA A 199 -17.47 -2.98 11.98
C ALA A 199 -17.23 -3.99 13.10
N LYS A 200 -17.65 -5.25 12.91
CA LYS A 200 -17.39 -6.34 13.86
C LYS A 200 -15.89 -6.48 14.15
N GLY A 201 -15.04 -6.48 13.12
CA GLY A 201 -13.60 -6.57 13.28
C GLY A 201 -13.01 -5.33 13.98
N LEU A 202 -13.42 -4.14 13.56
CA LEU A 202 -12.99 -2.87 14.14
C LEU A 202 -13.37 -2.73 15.62
N ASN A 203 -14.55 -3.24 16.01
CA ASN A 203 -15.07 -3.15 17.38
C ASN A 203 -14.30 -4.01 18.40
N ARG A 204 -13.38 -4.88 17.95
CA ARG A 204 -12.46 -5.63 18.82
C ARG A 204 -11.31 -4.78 19.38
N ALA A 205 -11.04 -3.62 18.76
CA ALA A 205 -9.99 -2.71 19.18
C ALA A 205 -10.49 -1.66 20.18
N ASP A 206 -9.54 -1.04 20.88
CA ASP A 206 -9.76 0.19 21.63
C ASP A 206 -9.50 1.41 20.74
N VAL A 207 -8.49 1.31 19.87
CA VAL A 207 -8.12 2.35 18.91
C VAL A 207 -8.00 1.78 17.50
N ILE A 208 -8.62 2.45 16.55
CA ILE A 208 -8.51 2.17 15.12
C ILE A 208 -7.63 3.25 14.50
N MET A 209 -6.61 2.83 13.78
CA MET A 209 -5.67 3.71 13.10
C MET A 209 -5.92 3.65 11.59
N ALA A 210 -6.52 4.71 11.08
CA ALA A 210 -6.69 4.97 9.66
C ALA A 210 -5.41 5.58 9.06
N ILE A 211 -5.21 5.44 7.75
CA ILE A 211 -4.09 6.10 7.06
C ILE A 211 -4.46 7.55 6.73
N GLN A 212 -5.69 7.78 6.26
CA GLN A 212 -6.18 9.09 5.86
C GLN A 212 -7.42 9.54 6.63
N ASP A 213 -7.64 10.86 6.69
CA ASP A 213 -8.82 11.42 7.35
C ASP A 213 -10.13 10.98 6.68
N LYS A 214 -10.13 10.80 5.36
CA LYS A 214 -11.29 10.24 4.63
C LYS A 214 -11.66 8.82 5.07
N GLU A 215 -10.66 7.98 5.38
CA GLU A 215 -10.91 6.64 5.91
C GLU A 215 -11.39 6.73 7.36
N LYS A 216 -10.82 7.64 8.16
CA LYS A 216 -11.31 7.90 9.51
C LYS A 216 -12.78 8.32 9.51
N GLU A 217 -13.18 9.24 8.63
CA GLU A 217 -14.58 9.65 8.46
C GLU A 217 -15.49 8.48 8.08
N PHE A 218 -14.99 7.56 7.25
CA PHE A 218 -15.71 6.34 6.93
C PHE A 218 -15.85 5.43 8.16
N PHE A 219 -14.76 5.13 8.86
CA PHE A 219 -14.78 4.23 10.01
C PHE A 219 -15.66 4.75 11.14
N LEU A 220 -15.67 6.06 11.39
CA LEU A 220 -16.55 6.70 12.37
C LEU A 220 -18.05 6.48 12.08
N LYS A 221 -18.45 6.13 10.85
CA LYS A 221 -19.84 5.80 10.49
C LYS A 221 -20.21 4.36 10.83
N ILE A 222 -19.24 3.46 10.94
CA ILE A 222 -19.47 2.02 11.13
C ILE A 222 -19.02 1.50 12.50
N THR A 223 -18.31 2.31 13.30
CA THR A 223 -17.88 1.96 14.66
C THR A 223 -18.05 3.14 15.63
N LYS A 224 -18.20 2.82 16.93
CA LYS A 224 -18.16 3.78 18.04
C LYS A 224 -16.79 3.87 18.73
N LYS A 225 -15.81 3.09 18.27
CA LYS A 225 -14.45 3.08 18.83
C LYS A 225 -13.68 4.33 18.44
N LYS A 226 -12.61 4.62 19.18
CA LYS A 226 -11.74 5.77 18.89
C LYS A 226 -11.04 5.53 17.56
N VAL A 227 -11.17 6.47 16.62
CA VAL A 227 -10.47 6.43 15.33
C VAL A 227 -9.46 7.59 15.26
N ILE A 228 -8.20 7.26 15.01
CA ILE A 228 -7.12 8.22 14.78
C ILE A 228 -6.60 8.08 13.35
N THR A 229 -5.92 9.12 12.87
CA THR A 229 -5.29 9.10 11.55
C THR A 229 -3.77 9.14 11.74
N VAL A 230 -3.07 8.11 11.28
CA VAL A 230 -1.61 8.08 11.22
C VAL A 230 -1.21 7.69 9.80
N GLY A 231 -0.78 8.68 9.04
CA GLY A 231 -0.38 8.55 7.65
C GLY A 231 0.86 7.68 7.45
N HIS A 232 1.16 7.39 6.19
CA HIS A 232 2.33 6.61 5.81
C HIS A 232 3.63 7.40 6.04
N LEU A 233 4.38 7.08 7.10
CA LEU A 233 5.68 7.68 7.36
C LEU A 233 6.65 7.34 6.23
N THR A 234 7.32 8.35 5.69
CA THR A 234 8.22 8.20 4.54
C THR A 234 9.68 8.44 4.91
N THR A 235 10.58 7.89 4.13
CA THR A 235 12.01 8.17 4.25
C THR A 235 12.29 9.62 3.86
N LEU A 236 13.07 10.34 4.67
CA LEU A 236 13.52 11.70 4.36
C LEU A 236 14.96 11.65 3.86
N ARG A 237 15.15 11.89 2.57
CA ARG A 237 16.45 11.98 1.90
C ARG A 237 16.43 13.18 0.99
N LYS A 238 17.24 14.18 1.32
CA LYS A 238 17.50 15.31 0.43
C LYS A 238 18.83 15.04 -0.27
N PRO A 239 18.84 14.68 -1.56
CA PRO A 239 20.10 14.54 -2.27
C PRO A 239 20.79 15.91 -2.37
N GLU A 240 22.11 15.91 -2.51
CA GLU A 240 22.80 17.10 -3.01
C GLU A 240 22.25 17.41 -4.40
N TRP A 241 21.95 18.68 -4.65
CA TRP A 241 21.28 19.08 -5.88
C TRP A 241 22.24 18.96 -7.08
N GLU A 242 22.28 17.79 -7.69
CA GLU A 242 22.95 17.54 -8.97
C GLU A 242 21.91 17.10 -10.00
N THR A 243 21.29 18.07 -10.67
CA THR A 243 20.29 17.81 -11.72
C THR A 243 20.73 18.24 -13.11
N GLU A 244 21.96 18.74 -13.27
CA GLU A 244 22.50 19.05 -14.59
C GLU A 244 22.51 17.78 -15.44
N GLY A 245 21.76 17.79 -16.54
CA GLY A 245 21.69 16.68 -17.49
C GLY A 245 20.73 15.53 -17.12
N GLN A 246 20.03 15.55 -15.99
CA GLN A 246 19.06 14.50 -15.67
C GLN A 246 17.80 14.63 -16.54
N LYS A 247 17.63 13.68 -17.47
CA LYS A 247 16.56 13.64 -18.49
C LYS A 247 15.47 12.59 -18.20
N GLY A 248 15.43 12.08 -16.96
CA GLY A 248 14.53 11.00 -16.54
C GLY A 248 13.21 11.48 -15.95
N ILE A 249 12.10 10.89 -16.40
CA ILE A 249 10.79 10.90 -15.75
C ILE A 249 10.61 9.56 -15.06
N LEU A 250 10.37 9.52 -13.74
CA LEU A 250 10.23 8.27 -13.00
C LEU A 250 8.77 7.95 -12.67
N PHE A 251 8.37 6.70 -12.90
CA PHE A 251 7.18 6.10 -12.31
C PHE A 251 7.54 4.85 -11.50
N VAL A 252 7.18 4.86 -10.21
CA VAL A 252 7.32 3.71 -9.30
C VAL A 252 5.95 3.07 -9.08
N GLY A 253 5.83 1.75 -9.30
CA GLY A 253 4.56 1.07 -9.15
C GLY A 253 4.63 -0.45 -8.99
N SER A 254 3.72 -0.97 -8.17
CA SER A 254 3.38 -2.39 -8.17
C SER A 254 2.57 -2.75 -9.42
N GLY A 255 2.42 -4.04 -9.70
CA GLY A 255 1.71 -4.54 -10.87
C GLY A 255 0.18 -4.50 -10.77
N ASN A 256 -0.38 -3.63 -9.92
CA ASN A 256 -1.82 -3.53 -9.76
C ASN A 256 -2.49 -2.90 -11.01
N PRO A 257 -3.77 -3.20 -11.25
CA PRO A 257 -4.48 -2.69 -12.43
C PRO A 257 -4.55 -1.16 -12.53
N TYR A 258 -4.65 -0.44 -11.41
CA TYR A 258 -4.72 1.03 -11.39
C TYR A 258 -3.40 1.68 -11.84
N ASN A 259 -2.27 1.15 -11.39
CA ASN A 259 -0.94 1.57 -11.84
C ASN A 259 -0.77 1.31 -13.32
N LYS A 260 -1.21 0.14 -13.81
CA LYS A 260 -1.16 -0.21 -15.24
C LYS A 260 -1.99 0.72 -16.10
N GLN A 261 -3.20 1.05 -15.67
CA GLN A 261 -4.03 2.02 -16.38
C GLN A 261 -3.38 3.41 -16.39
N GLY A 262 -2.95 3.92 -15.24
CA GLY A 262 -2.35 5.25 -15.12
C GLY A 262 -1.07 5.41 -15.94
N ILE A 263 -0.16 4.42 -15.91
CA ILE A 263 1.07 4.50 -16.69
C ILE A 263 0.83 4.34 -18.19
N ASN A 264 -0.14 3.53 -18.62
CA ASN A 264 -0.51 3.43 -20.03
C ASN A 264 -1.15 4.72 -20.55
N PHE A 265 -1.99 5.39 -19.76
CA PHE A 265 -2.50 6.73 -20.08
C PHE A 265 -1.34 7.71 -20.29
N PHE A 266 -0.39 7.73 -19.34
CA PHE A 266 0.77 8.61 -19.46
C PHE A 266 1.60 8.32 -20.72
N ILE A 267 1.92 7.05 -20.98
CA ILE A 267 2.73 6.63 -22.15
C ILE A 267 2.04 6.96 -23.47
N ASN A 268 0.73 6.73 -23.57
CA ASN A 268 0.02 6.84 -24.85
C ASN A 268 -0.41 8.28 -25.16
N GLU A 269 -0.71 9.08 -24.12
CA GLU A 269 -1.34 10.40 -24.32
C GLU A 269 -0.44 11.57 -23.90
N VAL A 270 0.32 11.42 -22.82
CA VAL A 270 1.10 12.54 -22.23
C VAL A 270 2.55 12.55 -22.72
N PHE A 271 3.21 11.39 -22.70
CA PHE A 271 4.62 11.26 -23.02
C PHE A 271 4.99 11.73 -24.44
N PRO A 272 4.18 11.47 -25.50
CA PRO A 272 4.48 11.97 -26.85
C PRO A 272 4.50 13.50 -26.93
N VAL A 273 3.64 14.19 -26.16
CA VAL A 273 3.62 15.66 -26.10
C VAL A 273 4.91 16.21 -25.47
N ILE A 274 5.42 15.52 -24.45
CA ILE A 274 6.67 15.89 -23.78
C ILE A 274 7.86 15.64 -24.73
N GLN A 275 7.93 14.48 -25.38
CA GLN A 275 9.00 14.14 -26.31
C GLN A 275 9.08 15.11 -27.50
N ALA A 276 7.95 15.62 -27.99
CA ALA A 276 7.93 16.63 -29.04
C ALA A 276 8.64 17.95 -28.64
N ASN A 277 8.69 18.24 -27.33
CA ASN A 277 9.35 19.45 -26.78
C ASN A 277 10.74 19.14 -26.19
N ILE A 278 10.97 17.90 -25.75
CA ILE A 278 12.20 17.45 -25.09
C ILE A 278 12.58 16.08 -25.68
N PRO A 279 13.17 16.04 -26.90
CA PRO A 279 13.39 14.79 -27.64
C PRO A 279 14.24 13.74 -26.90
N GLU A 280 15.16 14.19 -26.06
CA GLU A 280 16.04 13.36 -25.23
C GLU A 280 15.43 12.77 -23.94
N VAL A 281 14.16 13.08 -23.63
CA VAL A 281 13.53 12.68 -22.36
C VAL A 281 13.31 11.15 -22.33
N LYS A 282 13.58 10.53 -21.18
CA LYS A 282 13.41 9.08 -20.98
C LYS A 282 12.41 8.78 -19.88
N LEU A 283 11.55 7.79 -20.08
CA LEU A 283 10.69 7.26 -19.03
C LEU A 283 11.41 6.12 -18.30
N ILE A 284 11.51 6.23 -16.98
CA ILE A 284 12.09 5.23 -16.09
C ILE A 284 10.93 4.55 -15.34
N LEU A 285 10.85 3.23 -15.44
CA LEU A 285 9.85 2.42 -14.76
C LEU A 285 10.53 1.55 -13.69
N ALA A 286 10.07 1.67 -12.46
CA ALA A 286 10.55 0.87 -11.33
C ALA A 286 9.40 0.14 -10.61
N GLY A 287 9.74 -1.01 -10.04
CA GLY A 287 8.79 -1.95 -9.44
C GLY A 287 8.18 -2.91 -10.45
N LYS A 288 7.27 -3.76 -9.97
CA LYS A 288 6.65 -4.83 -10.77
C LYS A 288 5.92 -4.31 -12.02
N ILE A 289 5.53 -3.04 -12.04
CA ILE A 289 4.88 -2.42 -13.20
C ILE A 289 5.77 -2.42 -14.45
N SER A 290 7.10 -2.34 -14.30
CA SER A 290 8.02 -2.32 -15.44
C SER A 290 7.98 -3.60 -16.27
N GLU A 291 7.47 -4.70 -15.71
CA GLU A 291 7.28 -5.99 -16.39
C GLU A 291 5.90 -6.11 -17.09
N LEU A 292 4.98 -5.17 -16.87
CA LEU A 292 3.56 -5.29 -17.29
C LEU A 292 3.13 -4.28 -18.34
N VAL A 293 3.98 -3.30 -18.63
CA VAL A 293 3.79 -2.28 -19.66
C VAL A 293 4.40 -2.78 -20.97
N GLY A 294 3.76 -2.53 -22.12
CA GLY A 294 4.27 -2.94 -23.43
C GLY A 294 5.60 -2.27 -23.78
N ASN A 295 6.40 -2.85 -24.68
CA ASN A 295 7.70 -2.31 -25.08
C ASN A 295 7.54 -0.95 -25.80
N PHE A 296 8.39 0.01 -25.46
CA PHE A 296 8.61 1.26 -26.19
C PHE A 296 10.06 1.70 -25.97
N ASP A 297 10.70 2.30 -26.97
CA ASP A 297 12.15 2.44 -27.04
C ASP A 297 12.73 3.44 -26.02
N ASP A 298 11.98 4.50 -25.70
CA ASP A 298 12.39 5.54 -24.75
C ASP A 298 12.10 5.18 -23.29
N CYS A 299 12.25 3.91 -22.95
CA CYS A 299 11.96 3.35 -21.62
C CYS A 299 13.16 2.65 -20.99
N THR A 300 13.57 3.10 -19.80
CA THR A 300 14.43 2.32 -18.91
C THR A 300 13.59 1.54 -17.92
N ARG A 301 13.75 0.20 -17.87
CA ARG A 301 13.00 -0.69 -16.96
C ARG A 301 13.93 -1.24 -15.90
N LEU A 302 13.73 -0.82 -14.66
CA LEU A 302 14.58 -1.22 -13.54
C LEU A 302 14.11 -2.50 -12.84
N GLY A 303 12.87 -2.94 -13.07
CA GLY A 303 12.32 -4.08 -12.34
C GLY A 303 12.07 -3.76 -10.87
N VAL A 304 11.98 -4.80 -10.04
CA VAL A 304 11.94 -4.64 -8.58
C VAL A 304 13.36 -4.29 -8.10
N VAL A 305 13.48 -3.13 -7.46
CA VAL A 305 14.75 -2.59 -6.96
C VAL A 305 14.88 -2.77 -5.44
N ASN A 306 16.11 -2.90 -4.96
CA ASN A 306 16.40 -2.98 -3.52
C ASN A 306 16.73 -1.62 -2.91
N ASP A 307 17.13 -0.65 -3.74
CA ASP A 307 17.54 0.68 -3.33
C ASP A 307 16.65 1.71 -4.03
N LEU A 308 15.70 2.26 -3.26
CA LEU A 308 14.80 3.30 -3.76
C LEU A 308 15.51 4.64 -3.91
N GLU A 309 16.57 4.90 -3.13
CA GLU A 309 17.31 6.16 -3.18
C GLU A 309 17.99 6.34 -4.54
N LEU A 310 18.68 5.29 -5.03
CA LEU A 310 19.27 5.29 -6.37
C LEU A 310 18.22 5.51 -7.47
N VAL A 311 17.04 4.92 -7.32
CA VAL A 311 15.96 5.05 -8.31
C VAL A 311 15.39 6.46 -8.32
N TYR A 312 15.02 7.01 -7.16
CA TYR A 312 14.53 8.39 -7.11
C TYR A 312 15.59 9.38 -7.58
N ASN A 313 16.87 9.15 -7.25
CA ASN A 313 17.98 10.01 -7.68
C ASN A 313 18.23 9.98 -9.20
N SER A 314 17.82 8.93 -9.91
CA SER A 314 18.00 8.81 -11.37
C SER A 314 17.07 9.71 -12.21
N ALA A 315 16.09 10.35 -11.60
CA ALA A 315 15.08 11.13 -12.31
C ALA A 315 14.99 12.57 -11.81
N ARG A 316 14.68 13.46 -12.74
CA ARG A 316 14.43 14.88 -12.49
C ARG A 316 13.04 15.11 -11.92
N VAL A 317 12.06 14.37 -12.41
CA VAL A 317 10.65 14.46 -11.98
C VAL A 317 10.07 13.07 -11.77
N VAL A 318 9.27 12.93 -10.72
CA VAL A 318 8.45 11.76 -10.46
C VAL A 318 7.02 12.03 -10.90
N ILE A 319 6.36 11.04 -11.47
CA ILE A 319 4.96 11.14 -11.87
C ILE A 319 4.08 10.17 -11.11
N ASN A 320 2.84 10.58 -10.86
CA ASN A 320 1.78 9.68 -10.46
C ASN A 320 0.47 9.99 -11.23
N PRO A 321 0.33 9.42 -12.45
CA PRO A 321 -0.79 9.66 -13.36
C PRO A 321 -2.04 8.83 -13.03
N VAL A 322 -2.09 8.15 -11.89
CA VAL A 322 -3.20 7.24 -11.55
C VAL A 322 -4.48 8.04 -11.27
N GLN A 323 -5.54 7.82 -12.04
CA GLN A 323 -6.80 8.56 -11.95
C GLN A 323 -7.87 7.87 -11.09
N MET A 324 -7.64 6.61 -10.69
CA MET A 324 -8.60 5.79 -9.95
C MET A 324 -7.94 4.89 -8.91
N GLY A 325 -8.75 4.41 -7.97
CA GLY A 325 -8.36 3.49 -6.89
C GLY A 325 -8.75 4.01 -5.51
N THR A 326 -8.30 3.31 -4.47
CA THR A 326 -8.59 3.65 -3.06
C THR A 326 -7.29 3.93 -2.29
N GLY A 327 -7.39 4.67 -1.19
CA GLY A 327 -6.30 4.95 -0.25
C GLY A 327 -5.22 5.92 -0.72
N LEU A 328 -4.34 6.30 0.22
CA LEU A 328 -3.18 7.16 -0.02
C LEU A 328 -2.25 6.50 -1.04
N LYS A 329 -1.86 7.25 -2.07
CA LYS A 329 -0.83 6.78 -2.99
C LYS A 329 0.54 6.98 -2.35
N ILE A 330 1.00 5.95 -1.64
CA ILE A 330 2.28 5.92 -0.91
C ILE A 330 3.45 6.49 -1.74
N LYS A 331 3.49 6.16 -3.05
CA LYS A 331 4.51 6.67 -3.98
C LYS A 331 4.57 8.20 -4.09
N SER A 332 3.45 8.90 -3.88
CA SER A 332 3.41 10.36 -3.93
C SER A 332 4.16 10.94 -2.72
N ILE A 333 3.85 10.50 -1.50
CA ILE A 333 4.56 10.97 -0.30
C ILE A 333 6.02 10.48 -0.26
N GLU A 334 6.30 9.28 -0.80
CA GLU A 334 7.68 8.80 -0.99
C GLU A 334 8.49 9.70 -1.92
N ALA A 335 7.96 10.07 -3.09
CA ALA A 335 8.63 11.01 -3.99
C ALA A 335 8.99 12.32 -3.29
N LEU A 336 8.07 12.85 -2.47
CA LEU A 336 8.31 14.07 -1.69
C LEU A 336 9.38 13.86 -0.62
N GLY A 337 9.39 12.70 0.04
CA GLY A 337 10.42 12.33 1.04
C GLY A 337 11.82 12.24 0.46
N TYR A 338 11.95 11.82 -0.80
CA TYR A 338 13.19 11.86 -1.59
C TYR A 338 13.48 13.22 -2.25
N ALA A 339 12.75 14.27 -1.85
CA ALA A 339 12.87 15.63 -2.35
C ALA A 339 12.70 15.73 -3.88
N LYS A 340 11.85 14.91 -4.49
CA LYS A 340 11.65 14.92 -5.95
C LYS A 340 10.49 15.82 -6.33
N PRO A 341 10.65 16.70 -7.35
CA PRO A 341 9.52 17.31 -8.02
C PRO A 341 8.52 16.24 -8.44
N LEU A 342 7.26 16.44 -8.09
CA LEU A 342 6.17 15.49 -8.34
C LEU A 342 5.10 16.15 -9.19
N VAL A 343 4.67 15.46 -10.24
CA VAL A 343 3.46 15.78 -11.01
C VAL A 343 2.45 14.64 -10.85
N THR A 344 1.26 14.95 -10.37
CA THR A 344 0.26 13.95 -10.02
C THR A 344 -1.15 14.39 -10.36
N THR A 345 -2.10 13.45 -10.47
CA THR A 345 -3.52 13.78 -10.60
C THR A 345 -4.10 14.21 -9.25
N SER A 346 -5.24 14.92 -9.28
CA SER A 346 -6.00 15.24 -8.07
C SER A 346 -6.38 13.98 -7.28
N HIS A 347 -6.72 12.90 -8.00
CA HIS A 347 -7.01 11.60 -7.38
C HIS A 347 -5.80 11.05 -6.59
N SER A 348 -4.61 11.15 -7.17
CA SER A 348 -3.38 10.62 -6.58
C SER A 348 -2.74 11.53 -5.54
N ALA A 349 -3.19 12.79 -5.46
CA ALA A 349 -2.86 13.74 -4.42
C ALA A 349 -3.78 13.63 -3.18
N ALA A 350 -4.81 12.78 -3.21
CA ALA A 350 -5.77 12.66 -2.11
C ALA A 350 -5.06 12.37 -0.78
N GLY A 351 -5.35 13.18 0.24
CA GLY A 351 -4.70 13.18 1.56
C GLY A 351 -3.37 13.95 1.66
N LEU A 352 -2.91 14.57 0.56
CA LEU A 352 -1.70 15.41 0.49
C LEU A 352 -2.00 16.82 -0.03
N GLU A 353 -3.28 17.22 -0.09
CA GLU A 353 -3.78 18.42 -0.75
C GLU A 353 -3.10 19.72 -0.26
N ALA A 354 -2.68 19.74 1.00
CA ALA A 354 -1.96 20.88 1.58
C ALA A 354 -0.62 21.20 0.91
N GLY A 355 -0.05 20.25 0.15
CA GLY A 355 1.18 20.44 -0.62
C GLY A 355 0.95 20.84 -2.09
N ALA A 356 -0.29 20.79 -2.57
CA ALA A 356 -0.61 21.05 -3.97
C ALA A 356 -0.25 22.49 -4.39
N GLY A 357 0.39 22.64 -5.55
CA GLY A 357 0.84 23.92 -6.10
C GLY A 357 2.10 24.50 -5.44
N LYS A 358 2.64 23.87 -4.38
CA LYS A 358 3.85 24.31 -3.69
C LYS A 358 4.91 23.21 -3.61
N ALA A 359 4.56 22.07 -3.02
CA ALA A 359 5.42 20.90 -2.89
C ALA A 359 5.34 19.99 -4.12
N PHE A 360 4.23 20.02 -4.84
CA PHE A 360 4.02 19.25 -6.08
C PHE A 360 2.97 19.91 -6.95
N LEU A 361 2.92 19.53 -8.23
CA LEU A 361 1.97 20.04 -9.20
C LEU A 361 0.83 19.03 -9.42
N ILE A 362 -0.40 19.54 -9.44
CA ILE A 362 -1.59 18.77 -9.82
C ILE A 362 -1.86 18.99 -11.30
N ALA A 363 -2.10 17.89 -12.02
CA ALA A 363 -2.52 17.89 -13.41
C ALA A 363 -3.48 16.74 -13.71
N ASP A 364 -4.69 17.07 -14.17
CA ASP A 364 -5.75 16.10 -14.47
C ASP A 364 -5.99 15.92 -15.99
N THR A 365 -5.49 16.84 -16.82
CA THR A 365 -5.59 16.75 -18.28
C THR A 365 -4.25 16.45 -18.91
N VAL A 366 -4.25 15.88 -20.12
CA VAL A 366 -3.03 15.61 -20.89
C VAL A 366 -2.17 16.87 -21.04
N LYS A 367 -2.81 17.99 -21.39
CA LYS A 367 -2.16 19.28 -21.60
C LYS A 367 -1.49 19.79 -20.31
N ASP A 368 -2.22 19.77 -19.19
CA ASP A 368 -1.68 20.27 -17.93
C ASP A 368 -0.54 19.38 -17.41
N PHE A 369 -0.64 18.06 -17.63
CA PHE A 369 0.36 17.10 -17.19
C PHE A 369 1.67 17.28 -17.97
N ALA A 370 1.58 17.36 -19.30
CA ALA A 370 2.73 17.61 -20.17
C ALA A 370 3.36 18.98 -19.88
N ASN A 371 2.56 20.05 -19.79
CA ASN A 371 3.06 21.40 -19.51
C ASN A 371 3.76 21.51 -18.16
N SER A 372 3.24 20.85 -17.12
CA SER A 372 3.88 20.83 -15.80
C SER A 372 5.27 20.20 -15.85
N ILE A 373 5.39 19.07 -16.56
CA ILE A 373 6.67 18.39 -16.74
C ILE A 373 7.64 19.24 -17.57
N ILE A 374 7.17 19.79 -18.70
CA ILE A 374 8.00 20.65 -19.57
C ILE A 374 8.54 21.83 -18.76
N LYS A 375 7.73 22.51 -17.96
CA LYS A 375 8.18 23.60 -17.08
C LYS A 375 9.28 23.18 -16.11
N ILE A 376 9.17 21.99 -15.50
CA ILE A 376 10.20 21.44 -14.59
C ILE A 376 11.52 21.18 -15.33
N PHE A 377 11.47 20.69 -16.58
CA PHE A 377 12.67 20.47 -17.39
C PHE A 377 13.28 21.77 -17.91
N SER A 378 12.48 22.79 -18.20
CA SER A 378 12.94 24.07 -18.74
C SER A 378 13.46 25.06 -17.69
N SER A 379 13.26 24.80 -16.39
CA SER A 379 13.70 25.68 -15.31
C SER A 379 14.34 24.91 -14.16
N ASP A 380 15.65 25.04 -13.99
CA ASP A 380 16.37 24.50 -12.83
C ASP A 380 15.96 25.18 -11.53
N GLU A 381 15.63 26.47 -11.58
CA GLU A 381 15.12 27.22 -10.43
C GLU A 381 13.80 26.63 -9.91
N LEU A 382 12.81 26.44 -10.78
CA LEU A 382 11.54 25.83 -10.41
C LEU A 382 11.73 24.38 -9.91
N SER A 383 12.62 23.63 -10.56
CA SER A 383 12.93 22.26 -10.15
C SER A 383 13.52 22.22 -8.73
N ARG A 384 14.46 23.12 -8.41
CA ARG A 384 15.05 23.29 -7.06
C ARG A 384 13.99 23.68 -6.04
N GLU A 385 13.17 24.68 -6.36
CA GLU A 385 12.11 25.15 -5.48
C GLU A 385 11.12 24.04 -5.13
N LEU A 386 10.64 23.31 -6.14
CA LEU A 386 9.73 22.17 -5.93
C LEU A 386 10.38 21.07 -5.09
N SER A 387 11.66 20.79 -5.29
CA SER A 387 12.40 19.80 -4.51
C SER A 387 12.51 20.18 -3.03
N ASP A 388 12.88 21.43 -2.75
CA ASP A 388 12.98 21.95 -1.38
C ASP A 388 11.61 21.93 -0.69
N ASN A 389 10.58 22.38 -1.39
CA ASN A 389 9.21 22.36 -0.88
C ASN A 389 8.70 20.93 -0.66
N ALA A 390 9.03 20.00 -1.55
CA ALA A 390 8.70 18.59 -1.43
C ALA A 390 9.29 17.99 -0.15
N TYR A 391 10.59 18.19 0.08
CA TYR A 391 11.26 17.70 1.28
C TYR A 391 10.68 18.30 2.57
N ASN A 392 10.49 19.63 2.60
CA ASN A 392 9.93 20.32 3.75
C ASN A 392 8.50 19.86 4.06
N PHE A 393 7.69 19.64 3.03
CA PHE A 393 6.35 19.10 3.18
C PHE A 393 6.37 17.68 3.74
N ALA A 394 7.20 16.79 3.18
CA ALA A 394 7.33 15.41 3.66
C ALA A 394 7.83 15.35 5.11
N LYS A 395 8.79 16.22 5.47
CA LYS A 395 9.28 16.35 6.84
C LYS A 395 8.16 16.76 7.80
N LYS A 396 7.43 17.84 7.49
CA LYS A 396 6.30 18.27 8.31
C LYS A 396 5.22 17.19 8.41
N TYR A 397 4.92 16.51 7.30
CA TYR A 397 3.97 15.41 7.27
C TYR A 397 4.40 14.27 8.21
N ASN A 398 5.68 13.89 8.20
CA ASN A 398 6.21 12.91 9.15
C ASN A 398 6.10 13.40 10.59
N ASP A 399 6.50 14.63 10.88
CA ASP A 399 6.45 15.22 12.23
C ASP A 399 5.02 15.22 12.81
N ASP A 400 4.03 15.63 11.99
CA ASP A 400 2.62 15.63 12.37
C ASP A 400 2.11 14.21 12.68
N ASN A 401 2.49 13.22 11.86
CA ASN A 401 2.07 11.83 12.06
C ASN A 401 2.80 11.15 13.24
N LEU A 402 4.08 11.46 13.46
CA LEU A 402 4.83 11.02 14.63
C LEU A 402 4.25 11.61 15.92
N ALA A 403 3.81 12.86 15.91
CA ALA A 403 3.14 13.47 17.06
C ALA A 403 1.82 12.75 17.40
N LYS A 404 1.04 12.35 16.39
CA LYS A 404 -0.18 11.54 16.59
C LYS A 404 0.14 10.15 17.12
N LEU A 405 1.19 9.51 16.60
CA LEU A 405 1.65 8.20 17.05
C LEU A 405 2.16 8.22 18.50
N ARG A 406 2.92 9.26 18.89
CA ARG A 406 3.40 9.45 20.27
C ARG A 406 2.25 9.52 21.27
N LYS A 407 1.16 10.22 20.93
CA LYS A 407 -0.06 10.29 21.77
C LYS A 407 -0.77 8.94 21.96
N LEU A 408 -0.50 7.95 21.11
CA LEU A 408 -1.04 6.60 21.27
C LEU A 408 -0.25 5.78 22.28
N VAL A 409 1.04 6.09 22.44
CA VAL A 409 2.01 5.31 23.22
C VAL A 409 2.53 5.99 24.49
N SER A 410 2.14 7.26 24.68
CA SER A 410 2.22 7.99 25.95
C SER A 410 1.05 7.61 26.85
#